data_AF-A0A957HN63-F1
#
_entry.id   AF-A0A957HN63-F1
#
_cell.length_a   1.000
_cell.length_b   1.000
_cell.length_c   1.000
_cell.angle_alpha   90.00
_cell.angle_beta   90.00
_cell.angle_gamma   90.00
#
_symmetry.space_group_name_H-M   'P 1'
#
loop_
_entity.id
_entity.type
_entity.pdbx_description
1 polymer ?
#
loop_
_entity_poly.entity_id
_entity_poly.type
_entity_poly.pdbx_seq_one_letter_code
_entity_poly.pdbx_strand_id
1 'polypeptide(L)'
;MDVNTRLLREFIVEKFSVEDFLSFLFDYFPQVYNEITPEMRQGTRIQLLLEHCHNYGRFPDLLANLERERPGAFHPKDFSNTPIPKPVSQIEKKTPYQRNPRQIFISHASQDAAIAGQLAGDLKRHGWEIWMAPNSIYPGEKWVEAINRGLAESGVFVLVLTETAVSSRWVRSETNVAIGLEHRNELRFLPLEFGEAAAPPLWEGYQWISFREDYKAGLENLLTLLQPEVMTQLNQLYRQMQQAFGNHDWNL
;
A
#
# COMPACT_ATOMS: atom_id res chain seq x y z
N MET A 1 13.87 -18.87 6.59
CA MET A 1 15.00 -18.96 5.64
C MET A 1 16.26 -18.64 6.42
N ASP A 2 17.27 -19.50 6.40
CA ASP A 2 18.54 -19.22 7.05
C ASP A 2 19.40 -18.37 6.09
N VAL A 3 19.60 -17.10 6.45
CA VAL A 3 20.29 -16.10 5.62
C VAL A 3 21.42 -15.52 6.43
N ASN A 4 22.62 -15.48 5.87
CA ASN A 4 23.78 -14.92 6.54
C ASN A 4 23.74 -13.39 6.52
N THR A 5 23.07 -12.79 7.52
CA THR A 5 22.89 -11.34 7.64
C THR A 5 24.19 -10.57 7.84
N ARG A 6 25.22 -11.21 8.41
CA ARG A 6 26.56 -10.61 8.57
C ARG A 6 27.21 -10.37 7.20
N LEU A 7 27.24 -11.41 6.36
CA LEU A 7 27.79 -11.30 5.02
C LEU A 7 26.99 -10.32 4.16
N LEU A 8 25.66 -10.30 4.27
CA LEU A 8 24.84 -9.30 3.57
C LEU A 8 25.18 -7.87 3.98
N ARG A 9 25.36 -7.63 5.29
CA ARG A 9 25.78 -6.32 5.77
C ARG A 9 27.14 -5.93 5.20
N GLU A 10 28.13 -6.82 5.25
CA GLU A 10 29.48 -6.59 4.72
C GLU A 10 29.42 -6.23 3.22
N PHE A 11 28.67 -7.01 2.43
CA PHE A 11 28.47 -6.76 1.01
C PHE A 11 27.84 -5.39 0.73
N ILE A 12 26.75 -5.03 1.44
CA ILE A 12 26.07 -3.75 1.21
C ILE A 12 26.98 -2.58 1.56
N VAL A 13 27.74 -2.67 2.67
CA VAL A 13 28.71 -1.63 3.04
C VAL A 13 29.80 -1.47 1.97
N GLU A 14 30.26 -2.57 1.38
CA GLU A 14 31.34 -2.52 0.38
C GLU A 14 30.86 -2.05 -0.99
N LYS A 15 29.64 -2.44 -1.43
CA LYS A 15 29.18 -2.28 -2.82
C LYS A 15 28.12 -1.20 -3.05
N PHE A 16 27.67 -0.53 -1.99
CA PHE A 16 26.70 0.58 -2.08
C PHE A 16 27.25 1.83 -1.41
N SER A 17 27.30 2.93 -2.16
CA SER A 17 27.42 4.25 -1.56
C SER A 17 26.16 4.56 -0.74
N VAL A 18 26.22 5.60 0.10
CA VAL A 18 25.04 6.06 0.85
C VAL A 18 23.90 6.41 -0.09
N GLU A 19 24.18 7.13 -1.18
CA GLU A 19 23.16 7.55 -2.15
C GLU A 19 22.56 6.35 -2.90
N ASP A 20 23.41 5.43 -3.37
CA ASP A 20 22.95 4.20 -4.04
C ASP A 20 22.08 3.35 -3.11
N PHE A 21 22.46 3.25 -1.84
CA PHE A 21 21.69 2.48 -0.85
C PHE A 21 20.35 3.15 -0.56
N LEU A 22 20.30 4.48 -0.49
CA LEU A 22 19.04 5.21 -0.33
C LEU A 22 18.15 5.05 -1.56
N SER A 23 18.69 5.08 -2.78
CA SER A 23 17.92 4.77 -3.99
C SER A 23 17.42 3.32 -3.99
N PHE A 24 18.27 2.37 -3.60
CA PHE A 24 17.89 0.97 -3.46
C PHE A 24 16.73 0.79 -2.48
N LEU A 25 16.80 1.42 -1.31
CA LEU A 25 15.71 1.37 -0.34
C LEU A 25 14.45 2.06 -0.86
N PHE A 26 14.59 3.20 -1.54
CA PHE A 26 13.45 3.88 -2.16
C PHE A 26 12.75 2.99 -3.20
N ASP A 27 13.53 2.32 -4.05
CA ASP A 27 13.03 1.51 -5.16
C ASP A 27 12.50 0.13 -4.74
N TYR A 28 13.02 -0.44 -3.65
CA TYR A 28 12.78 -1.85 -3.29
C TYR A 28 12.29 -2.08 -1.86
N PHE A 29 12.42 -1.10 -0.96
CA PHE A 29 12.06 -1.20 0.46
C PHE A 29 11.53 0.14 1.02
N PRO A 30 10.47 0.72 0.44
CA PRO A 30 10.02 2.06 0.79
C PRO A 30 9.59 2.18 2.27
N GLN A 31 9.15 1.08 2.90
CA GLN A 31 8.87 1.05 4.34
C GLN A 31 10.11 1.39 5.15
N VAL A 32 11.27 0.81 4.79
CA VAL A 32 12.55 1.05 5.45
C VAL A 32 13.06 2.44 5.10
N TYR A 33 12.92 2.86 3.84
CA TYR A 33 13.34 4.19 3.40
C TYR A 33 12.65 5.30 4.21
N ASN A 34 11.36 5.17 4.49
CA ASN A 34 10.59 6.16 5.26
C ASN A 34 11.05 6.29 6.71
N GLU A 35 11.73 5.29 7.26
CA GLU A 35 12.26 5.33 8.63
C GLU A 35 13.66 5.96 8.70
N ILE A 36 14.28 6.27 7.55
CA ILE A 36 15.64 6.80 7.52
C ILE A 36 15.64 8.31 7.75
N THR A 37 16.50 8.74 8.68
CA THR A 37 16.84 10.16 8.87
C THR A 37 18.23 10.49 8.32
N PRO A 38 18.50 11.77 7.96
CA PRO A 38 19.81 12.20 7.46
C PRO A 38 20.97 11.90 8.41
N GLU A 39 20.74 11.94 9.72
CA GLU A 39 21.74 11.76 10.78
C GLU A 39 22.12 10.28 11.00
N MET A 40 21.30 9.35 10.51
CA MET A 40 21.55 7.93 10.67
C MET A 40 22.83 7.49 9.95
N ARG A 41 23.67 6.72 10.63
CA ARG A 41 24.83 6.08 10.01
C ARG A 41 24.38 4.97 9.06
N GLN A 42 25.14 4.72 8.00
CA GLN A 42 24.83 3.69 7.01
C GLN A 42 24.63 2.30 7.63
N GLY A 43 25.45 1.94 8.63
CA GLY A 43 25.29 0.67 9.36
C GLY A 43 23.94 0.52 10.08
N THR A 44 23.38 1.62 10.59
CA THR A 44 22.03 1.64 11.20
C THR A 44 20.95 1.47 10.14
N ARG A 45 21.09 2.13 8.99
CA ARG A 45 20.16 1.99 7.87
C ARG A 45 20.11 0.55 7.33
N ILE A 46 21.28 -0.09 7.21
CA ILE A 46 21.38 -1.50 6.80
C ILE A 46 20.76 -2.42 7.86
N GLN A 47 20.95 -2.12 9.14
CA GLN A 47 20.32 -2.89 10.22
C GLN A 47 18.80 -2.85 10.13
N LEU A 48 18.22 -1.66 9.94
CA LEU A 48 16.77 -1.50 9.75
C LEU A 48 16.25 -2.32 8.57
N LEU A 49 16.97 -2.35 7.44
CA LEU A 49 16.63 -3.18 6.29
C LEU A 49 16.60 -4.68 6.65
N LEU A 50 17.63 -5.16 7.33
CA LEU A 50 17.75 -6.57 7.69
C LEU A 50 16.70 -6.99 8.73
N GLU A 51 16.41 -6.13 9.71
CA GLU A 51 15.34 -6.33 10.69
C GLU A 51 13.97 -6.36 10.00
N HIS A 52 13.71 -5.43 9.09
CA HIS A 52 12.49 -5.44 8.28
C HIS A 52 12.36 -6.74 7.48
N CYS A 53 13.43 -7.19 6.81
CA CYS A 53 13.41 -8.43 6.05
C CYS A 53 13.16 -9.67 6.93
N HIS A 54 13.68 -9.66 8.16
CA HIS A 54 13.42 -10.72 9.12
C HIS A 54 11.97 -10.73 9.58
N ASN A 55 11.46 -9.59 10.06
CA ASN A 55 10.12 -9.45 10.64
C ASN A 55 9.02 -9.76 9.63
N TYR A 56 9.22 -9.40 8.36
CA TYR A 56 8.22 -9.55 7.30
C TYR A 56 8.55 -10.65 6.29
N GLY A 57 9.59 -11.46 6.55
CA GLY A 57 9.98 -12.56 5.65
C GLY A 57 10.45 -12.12 4.25
N ARG A 58 10.99 -10.91 4.11
CA ARG A 58 11.34 -10.26 2.81
C ARG A 58 12.77 -10.54 2.33
N PHE A 59 13.49 -11.44 2.96
CA PHE A 59 14.82 -11.84 2.48
C PHE A 59 14.86 -12.32 1.02
N PRO A 60 13.88 -13.10 0.50
CA PRO A 60 13.87 -13.48 -0.91
C PRO A 60 13.89 -12.26 -1.85
N ASP A 61 13.11 -11.22 -1.53
CA ASP A 61 13.06 -10.00 -2.31
C ASP A 61 14.37 -9.21 -2.20
N LEU A 62 14.96 -9.14 -1.00
CA LEU A 62 16.26 -8.50 -0.79
C LEU A 62 17.34 -9.15 -1.65
N LEU A 63 17.44 -10.47 -1.61
CA LEU A 63 18.43 -11.22 -2.38
C LEU A 63 18.22 -11.04 -3.90
N ALA A 64 16.97 -11.14 -4.38
CA ALA A 64 16.65 -10.97 -5.80
C ALA A 64 16.97 -9.55 -6.30
N ASN A 65 16.67 -8.53 -5.50
CA ASN A 65 16.93 -7.13 -5.87
C ASN A 65 18.42 -6.76 -5.79
N LEU A 66 19.17 -7.32 -4.83
CA LEU A 66 20.63 -7.17 -4.79
C LEU A 66 21.32 -7.81 -6.01
N GLU A 67 20.87 -8.99 -6.44
CA GLU A 67 21.38 -9.65 -7.67
C GLU A 67 21.08 -8.79 -8.91
N ARG A 68 19.90 -8.20 -8.99
CA ARG A 68 19.51 -7.30 -10.08
C ARG A 68 20.36 -6.04 -10.15
N GLU A 69 20.61 -5.39 -9.02
CA GLU A 69 21.32 -4.11 -8.97
C GLU A 69 22.84 -4.28 -9.07
N ARG A 70 23.35 -5.46 -8.74
CA ARG A 70 24.78 -5.79 -8.82
C ARG A 70 24.98 -7.12 -9.58
N PRO A 71 24.58 -7.20 -10.86
CA PRO A 71 24.65 -8.44 -11.61
C PRO A 71 26.11 -8.90 -11.72
N GLY A 72 26.35 -10.17 -11.41
CA GLY A 72 27.68 -10.79 -11.42
C GLY A 72 28.59 -10.45 -10.22
N ALA A 73 28.26 -9.43 -9.43
CA ALA A 73 28.95 -9.13 -8.17
C ALA A 73 28.19 -9.68 -6.95
N PHE A 74 26.90 -10.01 -7.10
CA PHE A 74 26.08 -10.64 -6.07
C PHE A 74 25.46 -11.93 -6.58
N HIS A 75 25.62 -13.02 -5.84
CA HIS A 75 24.91 -14.28 -6.08
C HIS A 75 24.19 -14.73 -4.80
N PRO A 76 22.85 -14.87 -4.83
CA PRO A 76 22.07 -15.17 -3.62
C PRO A 76 22.43 -16.48 -2.92
N LYS A 77 22.98 -17.45 -3.67
CA LYS A 77 23.48 -18.72 -3.13
C LYS A 77 24.66 -18.54 -2.17
N ASP A 78 25.39 -17.44 -2.27
CA ASP A 78 26.51 -17.13 -1.38
C ASP A 78 26.02 -16.70 0.02
N PHE A 79 24.73 -16.36 0.14
CA PHE A 79 24.12 -15.79 1.34
C PHE A 79 22.96 -16.63 1.89
N SER A 80 22.41 -17.59 1.13
CA SER A 80 21.36 -18.52 1.58
C SER A 80 21.43 -19.89 0.89
N ASN A 81 21.06 -20.95 1.63
CA ASN A 81 20.97 -22.33 1.13
C ASN A 81 19.65 -22.68 0.41
N THR A 82 18.75 -21.72 0.19
CA THR A 82 17.42 -21.99 -0.37
C THR A 82 17.33 -21.54 -1.83
N PRO A 83 16.70 -22.31 -2.75
CA PRO A 83 16.47 -21.85 -4.11
C PRO A 83 15.65 -20.56 -4.09
N ILE A 84 16.19 -19.49 -4.69
CA ILE A 84 15.40 -18.29 -4.96
C ILE A 84 14.32 -18.68 -5.97
N PRO A 85 13.05 -18.30 -5.76
CA PRO A 85 12.07 -18.33 -6.83
C PRO A 85 12.63 -17.57 -8.03
N LYS A 86 12.63 -18.19 -9.23
CA LYS A 86 13.01 -17.47 -10.45
C LYS A 86 12.10 -16.26 -10.59
N PRO A 87 12.61 -15.03 -10.79
CA PRO A 87 11.77 -13.88 -11.05
C PRO A 87 10.93 -14.19 -12.28
N VAL A 88 9.61 -14.02 -12.15
CA VAL A 88 8.68 -14.17 -13.26
C VAL A 88 8.97 -13.04 -14.24
N SER A 89 9.85 -13.31 -15.21
CA SER A 89 10.14 -12.39 -16.29
C SER A 89 9.02 -12.49 -17.31
N GLN A 90 8.05 -11.57 -17.26
CA GLN A 90 7.27 -11.14 -18.43
C GLN A 90 6.48 -9.89 -18.06
N ILE A 91 7.15 -8.74 -18.11
CA ILE A 91 6.46 -7.48 -18.42
C ILE A 91 6.07 -7.63 -19.89
N GLU A 92 4.91 -8.22 -20.12
CA GLU A 92 4.29 -8.15 -21.44
C GLU A 92 3.99 -6.68 -21.74
N LYS A 93 4.37 -6.30 -22.95
CA LYS A 93 4.36 -4.95 -23.51
C LYS A 93 3.04 -4.20 -23.25
N LYS A 94 3.17 -3.00 -22.67
CA LYS A 94 2.31 -1.80 -22.78
C LYS A 94 1.02 -1.99 -23.59
N THR A 95 -0.05 -2.44 -22.94
CA THR A 95 -1.37 -1.85 -23.15
C THR A 95 -1.48 -0.57 -22.30
N PRO A 96 -2.18 0.48 -22.72
CA PRO A 96 -2.54 1.54 -21.78
C PRO A 96 -3.29 0.89 -20.61
N TYR A 97 -2.83 1.10 -19.38
CA TYR A 97 -3.48 0.53 -18.20
C TYR A 97 -4.96 0.90 -18.24
N GLN A 98 -5.83 -0.10 -18.31
CA GLN A 98 -7.26 0.12 -18.25
C GLN A 98 -7.66 0.19 -16.79
N ARG A 99 -8.14 1.35 -16.33
CA ARG A 99 -8.60 1.51 -14.95
C ARG A 99 -9.78 0.58 -14.65
N ASN A 100 -9.64 -0.22 -13.61
CA ASN A 100 -10.70 -1.02 -13.05
C ASN A 100 -11.43 -0.21 -11.96
N PRO A 101 -12.69 0.21 -12.18
CA PRO A 101 -13.45 0.94 -11.18
C PRO A 101 -13.73 0.13 -9.90
N ARG A 102 -13.52 -1.20 -9.92
CA ARG A 102 -13.66 -2.10 -8.76
C ARG A 102 -12.35 -2.42 -8.06
N GLN A 103 -11.23 -1.87 -8.52
CA GLN A 103 -9.94 -2.00 -7.85
C GLN A 103 -9.70 -0.76 -6.97
N ILE A 104 -9.43 -1.02 -5.70
CA ILE A 104 -9.11 -0.02 -4.67
C ILE A 104 -7.62 -0.10 -4.37
N PHE A 105 -6.92 1.01 -4.60
CA PHE A 105 -5.58 1.24 -4.10
C PHE A 105 -5.66 1.69 -2.64
N ILE A 106 -5.07 0.95 -1.70
CA ILE A 106 -5.01 1.35 -0.29
C ILE A 106 -3.61 1.87 0.02
N SER A 107 -3.49 3.19 0.17
CA SER A 107 -2.26 3.85 0.63
C SER A 107 -2.27 3.99 2.15
N HIS A 108 -1.17 3.56 2.78
CA HIS A 108 -0.99 3.57 4.23
C HIS A 108 0.51 3.62 4.57
N ALA A 109 0.87 4.10 5.76
CA ALA A 109 2.23 3.96 6.24
C ALA A 109 2.48 2.53 6.75
N SER A 110 3.73 2.09 6.75
CA SER A 110 4.13 0.75 7.23
C SER A 110 3.61 0.45 8.64
N GLN A 111 3.61 1.47 9.50
CA GLN A 111 3.16 1.40 10.89
C GLN A 111 1.65 1.11 10.99
N ASP A 112 0.89 1.40 9.93
CA ASP A 112 -0.56 1.22 9.87
C ASP A 112 -0.96 -0.07 9.14
N ALA A 113 -0.01 -0.95 8.83
CA ALA A 113 -0.24 -2.16 8.04
C ALA A 113 -1.31 -3.08 8.64
N ALA A 114 -1.44 -3.13 9.96
CA ALA A 114 -2.49 -3.91 10.63
C ALA A 114 -3.90 -3.37 10.29
N ILE A 115 -4.08 -2.05 10.38
CA ILE A 115 -5.36 -1.37 10.08
C ILE A 115 -5.68 -1.50 8.58
N ALA A 116 -4.69 -1.23 7.73
CA ALA A 116 -4.83 -1.36 6.27
C ALA A 116 -5.16 -2.80 5.86
N GLY A 117 -4.52 -3.79 6.51
CA GLY A 117 -4.77 -5.21 6.30
C GLY A 117 -6.20 -5.64 6.69
N GLN A 118 -6.70 -5.15 7.81
CA GLN A 118 -8.09 -5.39 8.23
C GLN A 118 -9.07 -4.83 7.19
N LEU A 119 -8.89 -3.55 6.82
CA LEU A 119 -9.70 -2.87 5.80
C LEU A 119 -9.66 -3.59 4.45
N ALA A 120 -8.48 -4.01 4.00
CA ALA A 120 -8.32 -4.78 2.77
C ALA A 120 -9.11 -6.10 2.83
N GLY A 121 -9.04 -6.82 3.94
CA GLY A 121 -9.80 -8.05 4.14
C GLY A 121 -11.31 -7.82 4.07
N ASP A 122 -11.79 -6.78 4.73
CA ASP A 122 -13.21 -6.40 4.74
C ASP A 122 -13.72 -5.99 3.36
N LEU A 123 -12.99 -5.15 2.64
CA LEU A 123 -13.36 -4.74 1.29
C LEU A 123 -13.35 -5.92 0.31
N LYS A 124 -12.39 -6.85 0.42
CA LYS A 124 -12.38 -8.11 -0.36
C LYS A 124 -13.61 -8.96 -0.10
N ARG A 125 -14.03 -9.09 1.16
CA ARG A 125 -15.27 -9.82 1.52
C ARG A 125 -16.52 -9.21 0.86
N HIS A 126 -16.49 -7.92 0.55
CA HIS A 126 -17.55 -7.21 -0.17
C HIS A 126 -17.34 -7.15 -1.69
N GLY A 127 -16.40 -7.93 -2.23
CA GLY A 127 -16.21 -8.11 -3.68
C GLY A 127 -15.32 -7.07 -4.36
N TRP A 128 -14.55 -6.28 -3.60
CA TRP A 128 -13.57 -5.34 -4.16
C TRP A 128 -12.22 -6.02 -4.44
N GLU A 129 -11.59 -5.63 -5.53
CA GLU A 129 -10.19 -5.95 -5.78
C GLU A 129 -9.31 -4.96 -5.02
N ILE A 130 -8.28 -5.46 -4.33
CA ILE A 130 -7.41 -4.60 -3.53
C ILE A 130 -6.01 -4.62 -4.08
N TRP A 131 -5.51 -3.42 -4.38
CA TRP A 131 -4.10 -3.16 -4.56
C TRP A 131 -3.55 -2.56 -3.26
N MET A 132 -2.56 -3.23 -2.65
CA MET A 132 -1.91 -2.75 -1.43
C MET A 132 -0.48 -3.27 -1.37
N ALA A 133 0.48 -2.38 -1.19
CA ALA A 133 1.88 -2.76 -1.00
C ALA A 133 2.12 -3.30 0.43
N PRO A 134 2.99 -4.31 0.61
CA PRO A 134 3.74 -5.05 -0.41
C PRO A 134 2.96 -6.15 -1.13
N ASN A 135 1.76 -6.52 -0.65
CA ASN A 135 1.06 -7.73 -1.07
C ASN A 135 0.75 -7.81 -2.58
N SER A 136 0.61 -6.66 -3.26
CA SER A 136 0.30 -6.57 -4.69
C SER A 136 1.52 -6.34 -5.59
N ILE A 137 2.73 -6.38 -5.03
CA ILE A 137 4.00 -6.21 -5.75
C ILE A 137 4.57 -7.58 -6.07
N TYR A 138 4.87 -7.83 -7.34
CA TYR A 138 5.44 -9.12 -7.73
C TYR A 138 6.89 -9.25 -7.23
N PRO A 139 7.34 -10.46 -6.86
CA PRO A 139 8.73 -10.70 -6.53
C PRO A 139 9.66 -10.24 -7.66
N GLY A 140 10.57 -9.34 -7.33
CA GLY A 140 11.49 -8.72 -8.29
C GLY A 140 10.87 -7.63 -9.17
N GLU A 141 9.68 -7.11 -8.89
CA GLU A 141 9.21 -5.87 -9.49
C GLU A 141 9.83 -4.66 -8.77
N LYS A 142 10.20 -3.59 -9.49
CA LYS A 142 10.59 -2.33 -8.84
C LYS A 142 9.34 -1.74 -8.19
N TRP A 143 9.41 -1.34 -6.92
CA TRP A 143 8.24 -0.85 -6.21
C TRP A 143 7.66 0.40 -6.85
N VAL A 144 8.51 1.33 -7.29
CA VAL A 144 8.09 2.53 -8.02
C VAL A 144 7.23 2.15 -9.24
N GLU A 145 7.64 1.13 -10.01
CA GLU A 145 6.90 0.65 -11.17
C GLU A 145 5.60 -0.04 -10.76
N ALA A 146 5.66 -0.90 -9.75
CA ALA A 146 4.50 -1.62 -9.22
C ALA A 146 3.42 -0.68 -8.67
N ILE A 147 3.84 0.39 -7.98
CA ILE A 147 2.98 1.41 -7.40
C ILE A 147 2.35 2.26 -8.49
N ASN A 148 3.15 2.71 -9.46
CA ASN A 148 2.63 3.42 -10.63
C ASN A 148 1.62 2.56 -11.40
N ARG A 149 1.87 1.25 -11.52
CA ARG A 149 0.92 0.29 -12.10
C ARG A 149 -0.35 0.22 -11.26
N GLY A 150 -0.25 0.03 -9.94
CA GLY A 150 -1.41 0.01 -9.05
C GLY A 150 -2.26 1.28 -9.15
N LEU A 151 -1.63 2.45 -9.17
CA LEU A 151 -2.29 3.75 -9.36
C LEU A 151 -2.94 3.87 -10.75
N ALA A 152 -2.34 3.30 -11.78
CA ALA A 152 -2.87 3.35 -13.15
C ALA A 152 -4.00 2.34 -13.40
N GLU A 153 -4.01 1.22 -12.69
CA GLU A 153 -5.02 0.15 -12.79
C GLU A 153 -6.20 0.39 -11.84
N SER A 154 -6.02 1.13 -10.75
CA SER A 154 -7.08 1.38 -9.77
C SER A 154 -8.02 2.53 -10.20
N GLY A 155 -9.31 2.33 -9.94
CA GLY A 155 -10.34 3.38 -10.10
C GLY A 155 -10.70 4.11 -8.80
N VAL A 156 -10.28 3.56 -7.66
CA VAL A 156 -10.47 4.19 -6.34
C VAL A 156 -9.13 4.20 -5.61
N PHE A 157 -8.80 5.33 -4.99
CA PHE A 157 -7.70 5.47 -4.05
C PHE A 157 -8.27 5.73 -2.67
N VAL A 158 -7.90 4.87 -1.73
CA VAL A 158 -8.21 4.99 -0.31
C VAL A 158 -6.94 5.37 0.43
N LEU A 159 -6.98 6.49 1.14
CA LEU A 159 -5.91 6.89 2.07
C LEU A 159 -6.30 6.48 3.48
N VAL A 160 -5.50 5.63 4.12
CA VAL A 160 -5.56 5.40 5.57
C VAL A 160 -4.89 6.60 6.23
N LEU A 161 -5.70 7.58 6.64
CA LEU A 161 -5.23 8.85 7.18
C LEU A 161 -4.95 8.72 8.68
N THR A 162 -3.65 8.73 9.00
CA THR A 162 -3.04 8.68 10.33
C THR A 162 -1.87 9.67 10.37
N GLU A 163 -1.37 9.98 11.56
CA GLU A 163 -0.18 10.85 11.71
C GLU A 163 1.08 10.25 11.05
N THR A 164 1.20 8.92 11.11
CA THR A 164 2.25 8.13 10.45
C THR A 164 2.15 8.21 8.92
N ALA A 165 0.94 8.14 8.36
CA ALA A 165 0.68 8.34 6.94
C ALA A 165 1.01 9.76 6.47
N VAL A 166 0.62 10.78 7.24
CA VAL A 166 0.96 12.19 6.96
C VAL A 166 2.47 12.42 6.96
N SER A 167 3.19 11.76 7.87
CA SER A 167 4.65 11.86 7.98
C SER A 167 5.40 11.08 6.91
N SER A 168 4.75 10.10 6.27
CA SER A 168 5.38 9.26 5.24
C SER A 168 5.56 10.02 3.93
N ARG A 169 6.82 10.23 3.52
CA ARG A 169 7.15 10.86 2.24
C ARG A 169 6.52 10.13 1.06
N TRP A 170 6.48 8.80 1.13
CA TRP A 170 5.93 7.98 0.08
C TRP A 170 4.40 8.11 -0.02
N VAL A 171 3.68 7.96 1.09
CA VAL A 171 2.22 8.15 1.14
C VAL A 171 1.86 9.55 0.65
N ARG A 172 2.64 10.57 1.02
CA ARG A 172 2.43 11.93 0.50
C ARG A 172 2.56 12.01 -1.02
N SER A 173 3.60 11.38 -1.57
CA SER A 173 3.85 11.37 -3.00
C SER A 173 2.71 10.67 -3.75
N GLU A 174 2.31 9.48 -3.31
CA GLU A 174 1.20 8.73 -3.90
C GLU A 174 -0.12 9.50 -3.82
N THR A 175 -0.43 10.07 -2.65
CA THR A 175 -1.66 10.82 -2.42
C THR A 175 -1.74 12.04 -3.33
N ASN A 176 -0.63 12.76 -3.53
CA ASN A 176 -0.61 13.90 -4.44
C ASN A 176 -0.83 13.48 -5.91
N VAL A 177 -0.31 12.31 -6.31
CA VAL A 177 -0.59 11.75 -7.64
C VAL A 177 -2.08 11.37 -7.76
N ALA A 178 -2.65 10.73 -6.73
CA ALA A 178 -4.06 10.35 -6.69
C ALA A 178 -5.00 11.57 -6.77
N ILE A 179 -4.69 12.65 -6.05
CA ILE A 179 -5.41 13.93 -6.14
C ILE A 179 -5.36 14.50 -7.56
N GLY A 180 -4.18 14.48 -8.19
CA GLY A 180 -4.04 14.91 -9.58
C GLY A 180 -4.86 14.08 -10.58
N LEU A 181 -5.05 12.79 -10.30
CA LEU A 181 -5.91 11.90 -11.08
C LEU A 181 -7.40 12.15 -10.80
N GLU A 182 -7.75 12.43 -9.55
CA GLU A 182 -9.12 12.77 -9.16
C GLU A 182 -9.59 14.08 -9.78
N HIS A 183 -8.74 15.11 -9.82
CA HIS A 183 -9.03 16.36 -10.54
C HIS A 183 -9.31 16.15 -12.05
N ARG A 184 -8.81 15.05 -12.63
CA ARG A 184 -9.08 14.65 -14.03
C ARG A 184 -10.29 13.70 -14.16
N ASN A 185 -11.01 13.43 -13.07
CA ASN A 185 -12.09 12.45 -12.97
C ASN A 185 -11.67 11.02 -13.37
N GLU A 186 -10.39 10.69 -13.23
CA GLU A 186 -9.86 9.37 -13.60
C GLU A 186 -9.93 8.37 -12.44
N LEU A 187 -9.90 8.86 -11.21
CA LEU A 187 -9.81 8.06 -9.99
C LEU A 187 -10.61 8.75 -8.88
N ARG A 188 -11.35 7.98 -8.08
CA ARG A 188 -12.02 8.52 -6.89
C ARG A 188 -11.05 8.53 -5.71
N PHE A 189 -10.84 9.69 -5.07
CA PHE A 189 -10.01 9.81 -3.88
C PHE A 189 -10.87 9.80 -2.61
N LEU A 190 -10.58 8.89 -1.67
CA LEU A 190 -11.33 8.69 -0.43
C LEU A 190 -10.39 8.64 0.79
N PRO A 191 -10.24 9.74 1.53
CA PRO A 191 -9.51 9.75 2.79
C PRO A 191 -10.34 9.16 3.95
N LEU A 192 -9.74 8.24 4.69
CA LEU A 192 -10.34 7.56 5.85
C LEU A 192 -9.58 7.94 7.11
N GLU A 193 -10.24 8.63 8.02
CA GLU A 193 -9.64 9.18 9.23
C GLU A 193 -9.61 8.14 10.36
N PHE A 194 -8.43 7.62 10.68
CA PHE A 194 -8.22 6.62 11.75
C PHE A 194 -7.64 7.21 13.05
N GLY A 195 -7.33 8.51 13.07
CA GLY A 195 -6.81 9.20 14.25
C GLY A 195 -6.74 10.71 14.04
N GLU A 196 -6.16 11.41 15.02
CA GLU A 196 -5.75 12.81 14.84
C GLU A 196 -4.50 12.86 13.96
N ALA A 197 -4.61 13.54 12.82
CA ALA A 197 -3.54 13.67 11.86
C ALA A 197 -3.55 15.09 11.29
N ALA A 198 -2.42 15.78 11.32
CA ALA A 198 -2.29 17.12 10.75
C ALA A 198 -2.13 17.04 9.23
N ALA A 199 -3.23 16.78 8.52
CA ALA A 199 -3.22 16.59 7.07
C ALA A 199 -2.70 17.84 6.33
N PRO A 200 -1.90 17.69 5.27
CA PRO A 200 -1.54 18.81 4.40
C PRO A 200 -2.79 19.49 3.80
N PRO A 201 -2.75 20.81 3.50
CA PRO A 201 -3.92 21.56 3.04
C PRO A 201 -4.62 20.98 1.79
N LEU A 202 -3.86 20.33 0.89
CA LEU A 202 -4.43 19.67 -0.30
C LEU A 202 -5.37 18.52 0.05
N TRP A 203 -5.20 17.88 1.20
CA TRP A 203 -6.01 16.73 1.63
C TRP A 203 -7.23 17.18 2.45
N GLU A 204 -7.11 18.31 3.16
CA GLU A 204 -8.19 18.95 3.91
C GLU A 204 -9.34 19.43 3.01
N GLY A 205 -9.08 19.64 1.71
CA GLY A 205 -10.11 19.99 0.73
C GLY A 205 -11.13 18.87 0.45
N TYR A 206 -10.89 17.66 0.95
CA TYR A 206 -11.78 16.51 0.77
C TYR A 206 -12.56 16.20 2.04
N GLN A 207 -13.81 15.72 1.90
CA GLN A 207 -14.56 15.18 3.03
C GLN A 207 -14.00 13.82 3.44
N TRP A 208 -13.81 13.61 4.74
CA TRP A 208 -13.23 12.37 5.27
C TRP A 208 -14.31 11.43 5.79
N ILE A 209 -14.05 10.13 5.71
CA ILE A 209 -14.86 9.11 6.38
C ILE A 209 -14.18 8.81 7.71
N SER A 210 -14.86 9.08 8.81
CA SER A 210 -14.28 8.81 10.13
C SER A 210 -14.38 7.33 10.50
N PHE A 211 -13.26 6.77 10.94
CA PHE A 211 -13.11 5.44 11.55
C PHE A 211 -12.65 5.55 13.02
N ARG A 212 -12.63 6.76 13.59
CA ARG A 212 -12.06 7.04 14.92
C ARG A 212 -12.76 6.31 16.07
N GLU A 213 -14.09 6.31 16.05
CA GLU A 213 -14.90 5.81 17.18
C GLU A 213 -15.43 4.40 16.94
N ASP A 214 -15.91 4.12 15.73
CA ASP A 214 -16.51 2.84 15.37
C ASP A 214 -16.07 2.41 13.96
N TYR A 215 -15.21 1.38 13.93
CA TYR A 215 -14.72 0.77 12.69
C TYR A 215 -15.85 0.26 11.79
N LYS A 216 -16.89 -0.36 12.38
CA LYS A 216 -17.98 -0.97 11.63
C LYS A 216 -18.82 0.11 10.97
N ALA A 217 -19.14 1.18 11.70
CA ALA A 217 -19.86 2.33 11.14
C ALA A 217 -19.05 3.01 10.02
N GLY A 218 -17.74 3.20 10.21
CA GLY A 218 -16.85 3.72 9.18
C GLY A 218 -16.84 2.85 7.91
N LEU A 219 -16.76 1.53 8.08
CA LEU A 219 -16.80 0.57 6.97
C LEU A 219 -18.14 0.61 6.23
N GLU A 220 -19.27 0.67 6.94
CA GLU A 220 -20.60 0.78 6.32
C GLU A 220 -20.75 2.07 5.50
N ASN A 221 -20.23 3.20 6.02
CA ASN A 221 -20.20 4.47 5.31
C ASN A 221 -19.34 4.39 4.04
N LEU A 222 -18.14 3.81 4.14
CA LEU A 222 -17.27 3.58 2.99
C LEU A 222 -17.95 2.71 1.93
N LEU A 223 -18.54 1.58 2.32
CA LEU A 223 -19.23 0.69 1.39
C LEU A 223 -20.41 1.39 0.71
N THR A 224 -21.14 2.24 1.42
CA THR A 224 -22.23 3.05 0.85
C THR A 224 -21.72 4.02 -0.21
N LEU A 225 -20.58 4.68 0.03
CA LEU A 225 -19.96 5.60 -0.93
C LEU A 225 -19.34 4.89 -2.15
N LEU A 226 -18.91 3.65 -1.96
CA LEU A 226 -18.35 2.82 -3.04
C LEU A 226 -19.43 2.20 -3.93
N GLN A 227 -20.69 2.13 -3.49
CA GLN A 227 -21.78 1.65 -4.32
C GLN A 227 -22.05 2.58 -5.51
N PRO A 228 -22.40 2.04 -6.69
CA PRO A 228 -22.94 2.85 -7.77
C PRO A 228 -24.19 3.60 -7.30
N GLU A 229 -24.39 4.84 -7.75
CA GLU A 229 -25.51 5.72 -7.34
C GLU A 229 -26.88 5.02 -7.38
N VAL A 230 -27.11 4.20 -8.42
CA VAL A 230 -28.34 3.42 -8.61
C VAL A 230 -28.58 2.44 -7.47
N MET A 231 -27.53 1.78 -6.99
CA MET A 231 -27.62 0.80 -5.91
C MET A 231 -27.83 1.48 -4.55
N THR A 232 -27.21 2.65 -4.35
CA THR A 232 -27.41 3.47 -3.15
C THR A 232 -28.88 3.90 -3.02
N GLN A 233 -29.50 4.36 -4.11
CA GLN A 233 -30.92 4.74 -4.13
C GLN A 233 -31.84 3.55 -3.84
N LEU A 234 -31.57 2.38 -4.44
CA LEU A 234 -32.34 1.16 -4.17
C LEU A 234 -32.22 0.72 -2.70
N ASN A 235 -31.02 0.78 -2.11
CA ASN A 235 -30.80 0.42 -0.71
C ASN A 235 -31.45 1.42 0.25
N GLN A 236 -31.45 2.71 -0.08
CA GLN A 236 -32.17 3.73 0.70
C GLN A 236 -33.67 3.49 0.65
N LEU A 237 -34.22 3.24 -0.55
CA LEU A 237 -35.64 2.92 -0.73
C LEU A 237 -36.03 1.66 0.06
N TYR A 238 -35.22 0.61 -0.01
CA TYR A 238 -35.47 -0.64 0.73
C TYR A 238 -35.47 -0.41 2.25
N ARG A 239 -34.51 0.36 2.78
CA ARG A 239 -34.47 0.73 4.21
C ARG A 239 -35.69 1.55 4.63
N GLN A 240 -36.11 2.52 3.81
CA GLN A 240 -37.32 3.31 4.06
C GLN A 240 -38.57 2.42 4.08
N MET A 241 -38.68 1.48 3.15
CA MET A 241 -39.78 0.50 3.13
C MET A 241 -39.75 -0.37 4.39
N GLN A 242 -38.60 -0.91 4.79
CA GLN A 242 -38.50 -1.73 6.00
C GLN A 242 -38.87 -0.96 7.28
N GLN A 243 -38.52 0.32 7.38
CA GLN A 243 -38.94 1.17 8.51
C GLN A 243 -40.45 1.47 8.48
N ALA A 244 -41.01 1.73 7.29
CA ALA A 244 -42.43 2.00 7.12
C ALA A 244 -43.30 0.76 7.42
N PHE A 245 -42.84 -0.43 7.01
CA PHE A 245 -43.56 -1.70 7.18
C PHE A 245 -43.23 -2.43 8.49
N GLY A 246 -42.06 -2.17 9.09
CA GLY A 246 -41.65 -2.75 10.38
C GLY A 246 -42.36 -2.13 11.60
N ASN A 247 -42.99 -0.95 11.43
CA ASN A 247 -43.81 -0.30 12.46
C ASN A 247 -45.31 -0.62 12.33
N HIS A 248 -45.72 -1.51 11.42
CA HIS A 248 -47.09 -2.01 11.36
C HIS A 248 -47.17 -3.35 12.10
N ASP A 249 -47.69 -3.32 13.33
CA ASP A 249 -48.19 -4.52 14.02
C ASP A 249 -49.39 -5.06 13.23
N TRP A 250 -49.14 -6.03 12.35
CA TRP A 250 -50.20 -6.82 11.72
C TRP A 250 -50.64 -7.94 12.67
N ASN A 251 -51.22 -7.57 13.82
CA ASN A 251 -52.04 -8.48 14.60
C ASN A 251 -53.46 -8.43 14.01
N LEU A 252 -53.73 -9.36 13.09
CA LEU A 252 -55.09 -9.78 12.71
C LEU A 252 -55.53 -10.94 13.62
#